data_AF-A0A382BCK2-F1
#
_entry.id   AF-A0A382BCK2-F1
#
_cell.length_a   1.000
_cell.length_b   1.000
_cell.length_c   1.000
_cell.angle_alpha   90.00
_cell.angle_beta   90.00
_cell.angle_gamma   90.00
#
_symmetry.space_group_name_H-M   'P 1'
#
loop_
_entity.id
_entity.type
_entity.pdbx_description
1 polymer ?
#
loop_
_entity_poly.entity_id
_entity_poly.type
_entity_poly.pdbx_seq_one_letter_code
_entity_poly.pdbx_strand_id
1 'polypeptide(L)'
;MARRMSRMAKSSGFQMKKKRSALKRRSPAKIQQVARKKAMKIVRDKFYPNYDEMAFQQKVKTDQIMMAKYGGKIDKIAKKQVKIITKGEGERVAKAREAADNET
;
A
#
# COMPACT_ATOMS: atom_id res chain seq x y z
N MET A 1 -17.70 -16.26 3.86
CA MET A 1 -16.78 -15.40 4.66
C MET A 1 -16.76 -13.93 4.21
N ALA A 2 -16.69 -13.63 2.90
CA ALA A 2 -16.62 -12.24 2.37
C ALA A 2 -17.73 -11.30 2.86
N ARG A 3 -19.01 -11.74 2.86
CA ARG A 3 -20.14 -10.94 3.37
C ARG A 3 -20.05 -10.61 4.86
N ARG A 4 -19.45 -11.50 5.67
CA ARG A 4 -19.23 -11.28 7.11
C ARG A 4 -18.12 -10.27 7.34
N MET A 5 -17.02 -10.37 6.56
CA MET A 5 -15.90 -9.41 6.63
C MET A 5 -16.32 -8.01 6.17
N SER A 6 -17.16 -7.90 5.14
CA SER A 6 -17.65 -6.59 4.68
C SER A 6 -18.52 -5.90 5.73
N ARG A 7 -19.38 -6.65 6.43
CA ARG A 7 -20.16 -6.13 7.58
C ARG A 7 -19.23 -5.72 8.73
N MET A 8 -18.24 -6.54 9.07
CA MET A 8 -17.26 -6.24 10.11
C MET A 8 -16.44 -4.98 9.79
N ALA A 9 -16.03 -4.79 8.54
CA ALA A 9 -15.29 -3.61 8.11
C ALA A 9 -16.10 -2.31 8.29
N LYS A 10 -17.43 -2.37 8.22
CA LYS A 10 -18.32 -1.22 8.44
C LYS A 10 -18.60 -0.95 9.93
N SER A 11 -18.25 -1.88 10.83
CA SER A 11 -18.53 -1.70 12.26
C SER A 11 -17.74 -0.53 12.86
N SER A 12 -18.34 0.17 13.81
CA SER A 12 -17.73 1.32 14.52
C SER A 12 -16.41 0.94 15.18
N GLY A 13 -16.35 -0.23 15.82
CA GLY A 13 -15.13 -0.74 16.45
C GLY A 13 -13.98 -0.95 15.46
N PHE A 14 -14.24 -1.45 14.26
CA PHE A 14 -13.21 -1.60 13.22
C PHE A 14 -12.74 -0.24 12.70
N GLN A 15 -13.67 0.69 12.44
CA GLN A 15 -13.36 2.03 11.97
C GLN A 15 -12.54 2.81 13.01
N MET A 16 -12.90 2.73 14.29
CA MET A 16 -12.14 3.36 15.37
C MET A 16 -10.71 2.77 15.46
N LYS A 17 -10.55 1.46 15.34
CA LYS A 17 -9.21 0.83 15.30
C LYS A 17 -8.37 1.33 14.12
N LYS A 18 -8.98 1.48 12.94
CA LYS A 18 -8.34 2.03 11.74
C LYS A 18 -7.90 3.48 11.96
N LYS A 19 -8.78 4.35 12.47
CA LYS A 19 -8.47 5.75 12.81
C LYS A 19 -7.29 5.83 13.79
N ARG A 20 -7.35 5.09 14.91
CA ARG A 20 -6.26 5.01 15.90
C ARG A 20 -4.93 4.55 15.29
N SER A 21 -4.95 3.61 14.35
CA SER A 21 -3.73 3.17 13.67
C SER A 21 -3.18 4.22 12.70
N ALA A 22 -4.02 5.07 12.10
CA ALA A 22 -3.58 6.10 11.17
C ALA A 22 -2.80 7.22 11.87
N LEU A 23 -3.15 7.53 13.12
CA LEU A 23 -2.49 8.53 13.96
C LEU A 23 -1.07 8.16 14.40
N LYS A 24 -0.68 6.89 14.22
CA LYS A 24 0.64 6.37 14.64
C LYS A 24 1.58 6.29 13.44
N ARG A 25 2.87 6.52 13.66
CA ARG A 25 3.92 6.25 12.66
C ARG A 25 3.98 4.76 12.34
N ARG A 26 4.24 4.41 11.08
CA ARG A 26 4.40 3.02 10.65
C ARG A 26 5.70 2.43 11.19
N SER A 27 5.68 1.15 11.52
CA SER A 27 6.91 0.41 11.87
C SER A 27 7.80 0.21 10.64
N PRO A 28 9.12 -0.02 10.82
CA PRO A 28 10.05 -0.23 9.70
C PRO A 28 9.60 -1.34 8.74
N ALA A 29 9.11 -2.46 9.25
CA ALA A 29 8.59 -3.56 8.45
C ALA A 29 7.38 -3.14 7.58
N LYS A 30 6.45 -2.35 8.14
CA LYS A 30 5.31 -1.82 7.38
C LYS A 30 5.76 -0.84 6.29
N ILE A 31 6.77 -0.02 6.56
CA ILE A 31 7.34 0.88 5.56
C ILE A 31 7.94 0.09 4.40
N GLN A 32 8.72 -0.96 4.69
CA GLN A 32 9.30 -1.83 3.65
C GLN A 32 8.22 -2.51 2.79
N GLN A 33 7.14 -3.02 3.41
CA GLN A 33 6.03 -3.62 2.68
C GLN A 33 5.33 -2.60 1.75
N VAL A 34 5.05 -1.39 2.24
CA VAL A 34 4.43 -0.34 1.44
C VAL A 34 5.36 0.09 0.30
N ALA A 35 6.66 0.22 0.58
CA ALA A 35 7.67 0.55 -0.42
C ALA A 35 7.73 -0.49 -1.54
N ARG A 36 7.74 -1.79 -1.20
CA ARG A 36 7.72 -2.89 -2.17
C ARG A 36 6.46 -2.87 -3.02
N LYS A 37 5.28 -2.64 -2.42
CA LYS A 37 4.01 -2.50 -3.14
C LYS A 37 4.03 -1.33 -4.12
N LYS A 38 4.54 -0.16 -3.71
CA LYS A 38 4.71 0.99 -4.61
C LYS A 38 5.69 0.69 -5.74
N ALA A 39 6.80 0.03 -5.45
CA ALA A 39 7.80 -0.33 -6.46
C ALA A 39 7.23 -1.28 -7.52
N MET A 40 6.49 -2.32 -7.11
CA MET A 40 5.78 -3.21 -8.02
C MET A 40 4.81 -2.44 -8.91
N LYS A 41 4.02 -1.53 -8.31
CA LYS A 41 3.07 -0.71 -9.06
C LYS A 41 3.77 0.15 -10.13
N ILE A 42 4.87 0.83 -9.79
CA ILE A 42 5.62 1.65 -10.77
C ILE A 42 6.10 0.83 -11.96
N VAL A 43 6.60 -0.39 -11.71
CA VAL A 43 7.06 -1.28 -12.78
C VAL A 43 5.88 -1.79 -13.60
N ARG A 44 4.78 -2.18 -12.96
CA ARG A 44 3.55 -2.61 -13.61
C ARG A 44 2.97 -1.53 -14.52
N ASP A 45 2.76 -0.33 -14.00
CA ASP A 45 2.18 0.80 -14.74
C ASP A 45 3.03 1.15 -15.98
N LYS A 46 4.35 0.94 -15.90
CA LYS A 46 5.28 1.21 -17.01
C LYS A 46 5.29 0.11 -18.08
N PHE A 47 5.32 -1.16 -17.69
CA PHE A 47 5.55 -2.27 -18.62
C PHE A 47 4.27 -3.01 -19.02
N TYR A 48 3.19 -2.83 -18.25
CA TYR A 48 1.91 -3.49 -18.44
C TYR A 48 0.76 -2.46 -18.27
N PRO A 49 0.62 -1.49 -19.20
CA PRO A 49 -0.37 -0.42 -19.09
C PRO A 49 -1.81 -0.94 -19.01
N ASN A 50 -2.12 -2.06 -19.68
CA ASN A 50 -3.45 -2.67 -19.67
C ASN A 50 -3.66 -3.63 -18.49
N TYR A 51 -2.76 -3.64 -17.48
CA TYR A 51 -2.82 -4.62 -16.39
C TYR A 51 -4.18 -4.62 -15.69
N ASP A 52 -4.79 -3.45 -15.46
CA ASP A 52 -6.04 -3.35 -14.72
C ASP A 52 -7.25 -3.95 -15.46
N GLU A 53 -7.18 -4.04 -16.78
CA GLU A 53 -8.21 -4.64 -17.65
C GLU A 53 -8.07 -6.16 -17.77
N MET A 54 -6.91 -6.72 -17.41
CA MET A 54 -6.64 -8.15 -17.52
C MET A 54 -7.50 -8.97 -16.54
N ALA A 55 -7.86 -10.18 -16.97
CA ALA A 55 -8.52 -11.15 -16.10
C ALA A 55 -7.60 -11.53 -14.92
N PHE A 56 -8.19 -11.94 -13.80
CA PHE A 56 -7.43 -12.21 -12.56
C PHE A 56 -6.28 -13.23 -12.77
N GLN A 57 -6.54 -14.33 -13.49
CA GLN A 57 -5.50 -15.33 -13.78
C GLN A 57 -4.36 -14.76 -14.62
N GLN A 58 -4.68 -13.87 -15.57
CA GLN A 58 -3.68 -13.22 -16.40
C GLN A 58 -2.83 -12.25 -15.56
N LYS A 59 -3.44 -11.49 -14.64
CA LYS A 59 -2.74 -10.61 -13.68
C LYS A 59 -1.71 -11.39 -12.85
N VAL A 60 -2.08 -12.56 -12.35
CA VAL A 60 -1.17 -13.42 -11.56
C VAL A 60 0.03 -13.87 -12.40
N LYS A 61 -0.20 -14.34 -13.63
CA LYS A 61 0.88 -14.74 -14.55
C LYS A 61 1.78 -13.56 -14.89
N THR A 62 1.21 -12.39 -15.17
CA THR A 62 1.96 -11.16 -15.44
C THR A 62 2.82 -10.77 -14.25
N ASP A 63 2.31 -10.84 -13.02
CA ASP A 63 3.10 -10.53 -11.82
C ASP A 63 4.26 -11.52 -11.61
N GLN A 64 4.07 -12.81 -11.91
CA GLN A 64 5.15 -13.81 -11.86
C GLN A 64 6.25 -13.48 -12.87
N ILE A 65 5.88 -13.19 -14.13
CA ILE A 65 6.82 -12.81 -15.19
C ILE A 65 7.54 -11.50 -14.83
N MET A 66 6.80 -10.52 -14.31
CA MET A 66 7.35 -9.24 -13.87
C MET A 66 8.39 -9.43 -12.77
N MET A 67 8.12 -10.32 -11.80
CA MET A 67 9.08 -10.62 -10.73
C MET A 67 10.33 -11.30 -11.25
N ALA A 68 10.19 -12.28 -12.15
CA ALA A 68 11.34 -12.96 -12.74
C ALA A 68 12.22 -12.01 -13.56
N LYS A 69 11.62 -11.13 -14.37
CA LYS A 69 12.36 -10.21 -15.26
C LYS A 69 12.89 -8.96 -14.56
N TYR A 70 12.15 -8.43 -13.58
CA TYR A 70 12.40 -7.11 -13.01
C TYR A 70 12.60 -7.11 -11.50
N GLY A 71 12.68 -8.27 -10.83
CA GLY A 71 12.86 -8.37 -9.37
C GLY A 71 13.99 -7.49 -8.83
N GLY A 72 15.19 -7.56 -9.42
CA GLY A 72 16.31 -6.71 -9.01
C GLY A 72 16.08 -5.20 -9.21
N LYS A 73 15.32 -4.80 -10.25
CA LYS A 73 14.92 -3.38 -10.44
C LYS A 73 13.88 -2.97 -9.41
N ILE A 74 12.90 -3.83 -9.12
CA ILE A 74 11.88 -3.62 -8.08
C ILE A 74 12.55 -3.41 -6.72
N ASP A 75 13.56 -4.21 -6.37
CA ASP A 75 14.28 -4.07 -5.11
C ASP A 75 15.06 -2.75 -5.01
N LYS A 76 15.71 -2.32 -6.10
CA LYS A 76 16.38 -1.01 -6.15
C LYS A 76 15.39 0.14 -5.98
N ILE A 77 14.23 0.08 -6.64
CA ILE A 77 13.16 1.08 -6.50
C ILE A 77 12.60 1.04 -5.08
N ALA A 78 12.33 -0.14 -4.52
CA ALA A 78 11.81 -0.30 -3.17
C ALA A 78 12.74 0.32 -2.12
N LYS A 79 14.06 0.10 -2.22
CA LYS A 79 15.05 0.75 -1.34
C LYS A 79 14.98 2.27 -1.40
N LYS A 80 14.81 2.86 -2.58
CA LYS A 80 14.60 4.32 -2.74
C LYS A 80 13.28 4.76 -2.12
N GLN A 81 12.21 4.00 -2.34
CA GLN A 81 10.89 4.30 -1.78
C GLN A 81 10.81 4.19 -0.26
N VAL A 82 11.59 3.30 0.37
CA VAL A 82 11.71 3.28 1.84
C VAL A 82 12.15 4.65 2.35
N LYS A 83 13.21 5.23 1.78
CA LYS A 83 13.72 6.55 2.21
C LYS A 83 12.66 7.64 2.04
N ILE A 84 11.98 7.67 0.89
CA ILE A 84 10.94 8.66 0.60
C ILE A 84 9.75 8.52 1.54
N ILE A 85 9.25 7.29 1.76
CA ILE A 85 8.13 7.03 2.66
C ILE A 85 8.50 7.38 4.10
N THR A 86 9.68 7.01 4.57
CA THR A 86 10.13 7.34 5.92
C THR A 86 10.16 8.85 6.14
N LYS A 87 10.65 9.63 5.17
CA LYS A 87 10.61 11.10 5.25
C LYS A 87 9.18 11.64 5.31
N GLY A 88 8.29 11.14 4.46
CA GLY A 88 6.88 11.57 4.42
C GLY A 88 5.98 11.03 5.56
N GLU A 89 6.48 10.15 6.44
CA GLU A 89 5.66 9.63 7.55
C GLU A 89 5.26 10.70 8.57
N GLY A 90 6.07 11.75 8.75
CA GLY A 90 5.74 12.88 9.61
C GLY A 90 4.51 13.62 9.13
N GLU A 91 4.55 14.10 7.88
CA GLU A 91 3.43 14.80 7.22
C GLU A 91 2.16 13.94 7.17
N ARG A 92 2.30 12.64 6.91
CA ARG A 92 1.15 11.72 6.91
C ARG A 92 0.46 11.68 8.27
N VAL A 93 1.23 11.64 9.36
CA VAL A 93 0.66 11.63 10.72
C VAL A 93 0.07 12.98 11.08
N ALA A 94 0.71 14.09 10.69
CA ALA A 94 0.17 15.44 10.90
C ALA A 94 -1.19 15.59 10.22
N LYS A 95 -1.28 15.27 8.92
CA LYS A 95 -2.54 15.26 8.16
C LYS A 95 -3.59 14.34 8.77
N ALA A 96 -3.18 13.19 9.31
CA ALA A 96 -4.11 12.28 9.97
C ALA A 96 -4.64 12.82 11.31
N ARG A 97 -3.87 13.65 12.02
CA ARG A 97 -4.30 14.34 13.23
C ARG A 97 -5.23 15.50 12.90
N GLU A 98 -4.84 16.36 11.96
CA GLU A 98 -5.69 17.46 11.46
C GLU A 98 -7.05 16.94 10.98
N ALA A 99 -7.08 15.84 10.24
CA ALA A 99 -8.33 15.23 9.79
C ALA A 99 -9.17 14.64 10.95
N ALA A 100 -8.54 14.22 12.05
CA ALA A 100 -9.25 13.74 13.23
C ALA A 100 -9.82 14.91 14.05
N ASP A 101 -9.08 16.02 14.14
CA ASP A 101 -9.50 17.23 14.85
C ASP A 101 -10.63 17.97 14.10
N ASN A 102 -10.65 17.93 12.77
CA ASN A 102 -11.75 18.49 11.96
C ASN A 102 -13.02 17.62 11.92
N GLU A 103 -12.93 16.35 12.35
CA GLU A 103 -14.09 15.43 12.46
C GLU A 103 -14.76 15.49 13.84
N THR A 104 -14.14 16.16 14.82
CA THR A 104 -14.68 16.42 16.17
C THR A 104 -15.32 17.78 16.25
#